data_AF-A0A2T0GX80-F1
#
_entry.id   AF-A0A2T0GX80-F1
#
_cell.length_a   1.000
_cell.length_b   1.000
_cell.length_c   1.000
_cell.angle_alpha   90.00
_cell.angle_beta   90.00
_cell.angle_gamma   90.00
#
_symmetry.space_group_name_H-M   'P 1'
#
loop_
_entity.id
_entity.type
_entity.pdbx_description
1 polymer ?
#
loop_
_entity_poly.entity_id
_entity_poly.type
_entity_poly.pdbx_seq_one_letter_code
_entity_poly.pdbx_strand_id
1 'polypeptide(L)' 'MRHPDLSRAHWRKSSRSNSGGNCVEVAQNLPGTTLLRDSKLGADSPVLAVSPDRFIIFLDAIKSDRLDG' A
#
# COMPACT_ATOMS: atom_id res chain seq x y z
N MET A 1 7.40 -11.99 -15.80
CA MET A 1 6.59 -10.90 -15.20
C MET A 1 7.38 -9.61 -15.35
N ARG A 2 6.81 -8.60 -16.03
CA ARG A 2 7.44 -7.28 -16.08
C ARG A 2 7.14 -6.60 -14.75
N HIS A 3 8.14 -6.47 -13.88
CA HIS A 3 7.99 -5.63 -12.70
C HIS A 3 7.61 -4.22 -13.21
N PRO A 4 6.52 -3.60 -12.73
CA PRO A 4 6.29 -2.19 -13.00
C PRO A 4 7.53 -1.40 -12.57
N ASP A 5 7.96 -0.42 -13.35
CA ASP A 5 9.09 0.43 -12.96
C ASP A 5 8.67 1.29 -11.77
N LEU A 6 9.07 0.86 -10.57
CA LEU A 6 8.73 1.50 -9.30
C LEU A 6 9.71 2.60 -8.91
N SER A 7 10.71 2.89 -9.74
CA SER A 7 11.71 3.93 -9.46
C SER A 7 11.09 5.32 -9.24
N ARG A 8 9.92 5.57 -9.82
CA ARG A 8 9.16 6.81 -9.68
C ARG A 8 8.10 6.78 -8.58
N ALA A 9 7.96 5.68 -7.83
CA ALA A 9 6.98 5.59 -6.76
C ALA A 9 7.37 6.50 -5.58
N HIS A 10 6.47 7.39 -5.19
CA HIS A 10 6.64 8.24 -4.02
C HIS A 10 5.95 7.59 -2.82
N TRP A 11 6.75 6.85 -2.05
CA TRP A 11 6.29 6.11 -0.89
C TRP A 11 5.94 7.03 0.28
N ARG A 12 4.72 6.90 0.79
CA ARG A 12 4.26 7.55 2.02
C ARG A 12 4.05 6.50 3.10
N LYS A 13 4.76 6.65 4.21
CA LYS A 13 4.56 5.83 5.41
C LYS A 13 3.32 6.31 6.17
N SER A 14 2.52 5.38 6.70
CA SER A 14 1.39 5.73 7.56
C SER A 14 1.84 6.42 8.85
N SER A 15 1.10 7.43 9.30
CA SER A 15 1.33 8.06 10.61
C SER A 15 1.05 7.13 11.79
N ARG A 16 0.37 6.00 11.53
CA ARG A 16 0.10 4.94 12.52
C ARG A 16 1.22 3.89 12.60
N SER A 17 2.26 4.01 11.77
CA SER A 17 3.43 3.14 11.80
C SER A 17 4.39 3.55 12.92
N ASN A 18 4.08 3.15 14.15
CA ASN A 18 4.96 3.27 15.31
C ASN A 18 5.77 1.99 15.55
N SER A 19 6.66 1.96 16.55
CA SER A 19 7.51 0.80 16.89
C SER A 19 6.75 -0.51 17.17
N GLY A 20 5.43 -0.47 17.30
CA GLY A 20 4.54 -1.62 17.52
C GLY A 20 4.29 -2.53 16.31
N GLY A 21 4.94 -2.31 15.17
CA GLY A 21 5.13 -3.37 14.17
C GLY A 21 4.09 -3.50 13.05
N ASN A 22 3.15 -2.56 12.87
CA ASN A 22 2.19 -2.58 11.75
C ASN A 22 2.52 -1.48 10.72
N CYS A 23 3.63 -1.65 10.01
CA CYS A 23 4.19 -0.61 9.13
C CYS A 23 3.90 -0.88 7.66
N VAL A 24 3.11 0.01 7.03
CA VAL A 24 2.78 -0.05 5.60
C VAL A 24 3.20 1.26 4.95
N GLU A 25 3.79 1.17 3.75
CA GLU A 25 3.97 2.31 2.85
C GLU A 25 3.05 2.18 1.64
N VAL A 26 2.53 3.31 1.18
CA VAL A 26 1.63 3.39 0.03
C VAL A 26 2.17 4.41 -0.97
N ALA A 27 2.11 4.10 -2.27
CA ALA A 27 2.37 5.04 -3.35
C ALA A 27 1.16 5.12 -4.30
N GLN A 28 0.69 6.33 -4.57
CA GLN A 28 -0.48 6.62 -5.41
C GLN A 28 -0.18 7.60 -6.55
N ASN A 29 1.09 7.96 -6.74
CA ASN A 29 1.52 8.93 -7.74
C ASN A 29 1.75 8.32 -9.14
N LEU A 30 1.55 7.00 -9.28
CA LEU A 30 1.65 6.31 -10.56
C LEU A 30 0.25 6.13 -11.16
N PRO A 31 0.08 6.41 -12.46
CA PRO A 31 -1.24 6.32 -13.10
C PRO A 31 -1.74 4.87 -13.11
N GLY A 32 -3.01 4.68 -12.76
CA GLY A 32 -3.70 3.39 -12.86
C GLY A 32 -3.35 2.36 -11.78
N THR A 33 -2.52 2.69 -10.78
CA THR A 33 -2.17 1.75 -9.72
C THR A 33 -1.98 2.44 -8.37
N THR A 34 -2.40 1.77 -7.31
CA THR A 34 -1.94 2.01 -5.94
C THR A 34 -0.99 0.88 -5.56
N LEU A 35 0.15 1.23 -4.97
CA LEU A 35 1.16 0.27 -4.54
C LEU A 35 1.21 0.23 -3.02
N LEU A 36 1.35 -0.98 -2.47
CA LEU A 36 1.51 -1.22 -1.04
C LEU A 36 2.74 -2.09 -0.80
N ARG A 37 3.48 -1.81 0.27
CA ARG A 37 4.60 -2.65 0.72
C ARG A 37 4.76 -2.60 2.23
N ASP A 38 5.38 -3.64 2.80
CA ASP A 38 5.83 -3.62 4.19
C ASP A 38 7.01 -2.65 4.33
N SER A 39 6.88 -1.64 5.17
CA SER A 39 7.95 -0.66 5.40
C SER A 39 9.22 -1.27 5.98
N LYS A 40 9.11 -2.40 6.70
CA LYS A 40 10.23 -3.04 7.41
C LYS A 40 11.25 -3.66 6.45
N LEU A 41 10.79 -4.09 5.27
CA LEU A 41 11.63 -4.72 4.26
C LEU A 41 12.21 -3.70 3.27
N GLY A 42 11.78 -2.43 3.34
CA GLY A 42 12.35 -1.36 2.52
C GLY A 42 12.32 -1.66 1.02
N ALA A 43 13.50 -1.61 0.38
CA ALA A 43 13.66 -1.89 -1.05
C ALA A 43 13.40 -3.36 -1.42
N ASP A 44 13.60 -4.29 -0.48
CA ASP A 44 13.42 -5.73 -0.69
C ASP A 44 11.96 -6.17 -0.48
N SER A 45 11.09 -5.25 -0.08
CA SER A 45 9.69 -5.52 0.20
C SER A 45 8.93 -5.91 -1.07
N PRO A 46 8.20 -7.04 -1.09
CA PRO A 46 7.28 -7.35 -2.16
C PRO A 46 6.24 -6.24 -2.30
N VAL A 47 5.94 -5.86 -3.54
CA VAL A 47 4.98 -4.79 -3.82
C VAL A 47 3.67 -5.38 -4.31
N LEU A 48 2.60 -5.11 -3.57
CA LEU A 48 1.24 -5.38 -3.99
C LEU A 48 0.72 -4.20 -4.82
N ALA A 49 0.42 -4.45 -6.09
CA ALA A 49 -0.19 -3.48 -6.98
C ALA A 49 -1.69 -3.75 -7.13
N VAL A 50 -2.51 -2.74 -6.89
CA VAL A 50 -3.98 -2.80 -7.03
C VAL A 50 -4.48 -1.60 -7.81
N SER A 51 -5.65 -1.70 -8.44
CA SER A 51 -6.27 -0.52 -9.06
C SER A 51 -6.69 0.50 -7.99
N PRO A 52 -6.72 1.80 -8.31
CA PRO A 52 -7.19 2.84 -7.38
C PRO A 52 -8.60 2.56 -6.81
N ASP A 53 -9.54 2.13 -7.66
CA ASP A 53 -10.92 1.86 -7.24
C ASP A 53 -11.00 0.70 -6.24
N ARG A 54 -10.21 -0.36 -6.45
CA ARG A 54 -10.15 -1.51 -5.53
C ARG A 54 -9.57 -1.11 -4.19
N PHE A 55 -8.59 -0.22 -4.18
CA PHE A 55 -8.01 0.29 -2.95
C PHE A 55 -9.02 1.14 -2.16
N ILE A 56 -9.81 1.98 -2.82
CA ILE A 56 -10.88 2.77 -2.18
C ILE A 56 -11.96 1.86 -1.59
N ILE A 57 -12.44 0.88 -2.36
CA ILE A 57 -13.44 -0.10 -1.90
C ILE A 57 -12.93 -0.86 -0.67
N PHE A 58 -11.65 -1.27 -0.67
CA PHE A 58 -11.02 -1.94 0.45
C PHE A 58 -11.00 -1.05 1.71
N LEU A 59 -10.59 0.21 1.59
CA LEU A 59 -10.57 1.14 2.71
C LEU A 59 -11.97 1.39 3.28
N ASP A 60 -12.98 1.51 2.42
CA ASP A 60 -14.35 1.72 2.88
C ASP A 60 -14.92 0.47 3.56
N ALA A 61 -14.53 -0.73 3.11
CA ALA A 61 -14.89 -1.97 3.80
C ALA A 61 -14.28 -2.04 5.21
N ILE A 62 -13.01 -1.65 5.37
CA ILE A 62 -12.36 -1.56 6.70
C ILE A 62 -13.07 -0.54 7.60
N LYS A 63 -13.31 0.68 7.11
CA LYS A 63 -13.96 1.73 7.91
C LYS A 63 -15.39 1.36 8.35
N SER A 64 -16.03 0.48 7.60
CA SER A 64 -17.39 0.00 7.87
C SER A 64 -17.42 -1.28 8.71
N ASP A 65 -16.28 -1.73 9.24
CA ASP A 65 -16.15 -2.97 10.03
C ASP A 65 -16.62 -4.23 9.28
N ARG A 66 -16.54 -4.21 7.93
CA ARG A 66 -17.06 -5.30 7.07
C ARG A 66 -16.07 -6.42 6.83
N LEU A 67 -14.82 -6.25 7.25
CA LEU A 67 -13.74 -7.21 7.08
C LEU A 67 -13.20 -7.74 8.42
N ASP A 68 -13.78 -7.27 9.52
CA ASP A 68 -13.48 -7.69 10.88
C ASP A 68 -14.33 -8.94 11.17
N GLY A 69 -13.77 -10.10 10.82
CA GLY A 69 -14.40 -11.41 10.99
C GLY A 69 -14.44 -11.91 12.43
#